data_AF-A0A166SGA1-F1
#
_entry.id   AF-A0A166SGA1-F1
#
_cell.length_a   1.000
_cell.length_b   1.000
_cell.length_c   1.000
_cell.angle_alpha   90.00
_cell.angle_beta   90.00
_cell.angle_gamma   90.00
#
_symmetry.space_group_name_H-M   'P 1'
#
loop_
_entity.id
_entity.type
_entity.pdbx_description
1 polymer ?
#
loop_
_entity_poly.entity_id
_entity_poly.type
_entity_poly.pdbx_seq_one_letter_code
_entity_poly.pdbx_strand_id
1 'polypeptide(L)'
;MDQQQRQQIEQQLRQNWRQIRYRILDQFGQVSTADLDAAISVNDLVARIADKTHHSERYVQNRLQELAGVGAGQGPLVGDRFGAGQGVPGGQLGQPFGSR
;
A
#
# COMPACT_ATOMS: atom_id res chain seq x y z
N MET A 1 -15.56 -2.38 -12.80
CA MET A 1 -15.45 -1.49 -11.62
C MET A 1 -16.49 -0.39 -11.74
N ASP A 2 -17.27 -0.17 -10.69
CA ASP A 2 -18.30 0.86 -10.64
C ASP A 2 -17.69 2.26 -10.57
N GLN A 3 -18.38 3.25 -11.15
CA GLN A 3 -17.94 4.65 -11.10
C GLN A 3 -17.86 5.20 -9.67
N GLN A 4 -18.79 4.76 -8.80
CA GLN A 4 -18.81 5.17 -7.39
C GLN A 4 -17.55 4.71 -6.63
N GLN A 5 -17.09 3.47 -6.86
CA GLN A 5 -15.90 2.95 -6.20
C GLN A 5 -14.64 3.70 -6.64
N ARG A 6 -14.55 4.05 -7.93
CA ARG A 6 -13.44 4.87 -8.45
C ARG A 6 -13.40 6.26 -7.82
N GLN A 7 -14.54 6.90 -7.63
CA GLN A 7 -14.61 8.21 -6.98
C GLN A 7 -14.18 8.16 -5.51
N GLN A 8 -14.50 7.09 -4.78
CA GLN A 8 -14.04 6.90 -3.41
C GLN A 8 -12.53 6.71 -3.35
N ILE A 9 -11.98 5.87 -4.24
CA ILE A 9 -10.54 5.66 -4.36
C ILE A 9 -9.83 6.96 -4.72
N GLU A 10 -10.37 7.74 -5.66
CA GLU A 10 -9.82 9.03 -6.07
C GLU A 10 -9.77 10.04 -4.92
N GLN A 11 -10.85 10.11 -4.11
CA GLN A 11 -10.88 10.98 -2.95
C GLN A 11 -9.84 10.56 -1.90
N GLN A 12 -9.74 9.27 -1.59
CA GLN A 12 -8.76 8.78 -0.62
C GLN A 12 -7.32 8.93 -1.12
N LEU A 13 -7.08 8.69 -2.41
CA LEU A 13 -5.82 8.94 -3.07
C LEU A 13 -5.44 10.41 -2.98
N ARG A 14 -6.36 11.34 -3.25
CA ARG A 14 -6.08 12.78 -3.16
C ARG A 14 -5.81 13.25 -1.73
N GLN A 15 -6.60 12.78 -0.77
CA GLN A 15 -6.43 13.12 0.65
C GLN A 15 -5.07 12.64 1.19
N ASN A 16 -4.66 11.42 0.83
CA ASN A 16 -3.45 10.77 1.32
C ASN A 16 -2.35 10.68 0.26
N TRP A 17 -2.39 11.54 -0.76
CA TRP A 17 -1.56 11.39 -1.97
C TRP A 17 -0.08 11.28 -1.66
N ARG A 18 0.41 12.13 -0.75
CA ARG A 18 1.81 12.10 -0.33
C ARG A 18 2.23 10.74 0.22
N GLN A 19 1.42 10.12 1.07
CA GLN A 19 1.75 8.82 1.67
C GLN A 19 1.57 7.68 0.69
N ILE A 20 0.46 7.67 -0.06
CA ILE A 20 0.17 6.62 -1.03
C ILE A 20 1.20 6.64 -2.17
N ARG A 21 1.62 7.82 -2.64
CA ARG A 21 2.69 7.97 -3.64
C ARG A 21 3.95 7.22 -3.25
N TYR A 22 4.43 7.37 -2.01
CA TYR A 22 5.63 6.65 -1.56
C TYR A 22 5.42 5.13 -1.56
N ARG A 23 4.24 4.66 -1.15
CA ARG A 23 3.91 3.23 -1.20
C ARG A 23 3.80 2.70 -2.63
N ILE A 24 3.26 3.49 -3.55
CA ILE A 24 3.22 3.15 -4.98
C ILE A 24 4.64 3.04 -5.52
N LEU A 25 5.52 4.00 -5.24
CA LEU A 25 6.93 3.95 -5.68
C LEU A 25 7.68 2.74 -5.12
N ASP A 26 7.41 2.37 -3.86
CA ASP A 26 7.99 1.17 -3.23
C ASP A 26 7.49 -0.13 -3.88
N GLN A 27 6.18 -0.23 -4.13
CA GLN A 27 5.56 -1.42 -4.74
C GLN A 27 5.86 -1.55 -6.22
N PHE A 28 5.92 -0.44 -6.94
CA PHE A 28 6.12 -0.34 -8.37
C PHE A 28 7.43 0.40 -8.66
N GLY A 29 8.55 -0.19 -8.27
CA GLY A 29 9.89 0.43 -8.39
C GLY A 29 10.34 0.78 -9.82
N GLN A 30 9.60 0.36 -10.85
CA GLN A 30 9.82 0.76 -12.25
C GLN A 30 9.13 2.08 -12.62
N VAL A 31 8.23 2.58 -11.78
CA VAL A 31 7.48 3.81 -12.00
C VAL A 31 8.22 4.96 -11.33
N SER A 32 8.42 6.05 -12.06
CA SER A 32 9.07 7.23 -11.49
C SER A 32 8.07 8.18 -10.85
N THR A 33 8.57 9.00 -9.93
CA THR A 33 7.83 10.10 -9.30
C THR A 33 7.14 11.01 -10.31
N ALA A 34 7.76 11.23 -11.47
CA ALA A 34 7.23 12.01 -12.58
C ALA A 34 6.04 11.34 -13.29
N ASP A 35 6.08 10.01 -13.47
CA ASP A 35 4.96 9.27 -14.07
C ASP A 35 3.71 9.34 -13.19
N LEU A 36 3.88 9.31 -11.86
CA LEU A 36 2.79 9.46 -10.91
C LEU A 36 2.23 10.89 -10.87
N ASP A 37 3.09 11.90 -11.03
CA ASP A 37 2.69 13.32 -11.02
C ASP A 37 1.93 13.73 -12.29
N ALA A 38 2.29 13.11 -13.41
CA ALA A 38 1.61 13.30 -14.70
C ALA A 38 0.19 12.72 -14.73
N ALA A 39 -0.18 11.88 -13.75
CA ALA A 39 -1.49 11.25 -13.70
C ALA A 39 -2.56 12.20 -13.14
N ILE A 40 -3.50 12.61 -14.00
CA ILE A 40 -4.56 13.56 -13.64
C ILE A 40 -5.76 12.85 -12.97
N SER A 41 -5.92 11.56 -13.22
CA SER A 41 -7.02 10.73 -12.72
C SER A 41 -6.56 9.33 -12.31
N VAL A 42 -7.40 8.61 -11.56
CA VAL A 42 -7.10 7.22 -11.16
C VAL A 42 -6.97 6.28 -12.36
N ASN A 43 -7.78 6.45 -13.41
CA ASN A 43 -7.64 5.63 -14.62
C ASN A 43 -6.30 5.88 -15.32
N ASP A 44 -5.89 7.16 -15.40
CA ASP A 44 -4.61 7.53 -16.01
C ASP A 44 -3.42 6.99 -15.19
N LEU A 45 -3.52 7.06 -13.86
CA LEU A 45 -2.56 6.48 -12.93
C LEU A 45 -2.43 4.96 -13.13
N VAL A 46 -3.56 4.25 -13.21
CA VAL A 46 -3.59 2.80 -13.45
C VAL A 46 -2.92 2.45 -14.78
N ALA A 47 -3.31 3.14 -15.85
CA ALA A 47 -2.78 2.88 -17.19
C ALA A 47 -1.26 3.12 -17.26
N ARG A 48 -0.76 4.21 -16.67
CA ARG A 48 0.67 4.51 -16.63
C ARG A 48 1.47 3.49 -15.84
N ILE A 49 1.00 3.12 -14.65
CA ILE A 49 1.69 2.10 -13.84
C ILE A 49 1.68 0.76 -14.59
N ALA A 50 0.54 0.36 -15.17
CA ALA A 50 0.42 -0.86 -15.95
C ALA A 50 1.39 -0.89 -17.15
N ASP A 51 1.47 0.21 -17.90
CA ASP A 51 2.41 0.38 -19.02
C ASP A 51 3.87 0.23 -18.58
N LYS A 52 4.28 0.94 -17.51
CA LYS A 52 5.67 0.92 -17.03
C LYS A 52 6.09 -0.39 -16.40
N THR A 53 5.18 -1.03 -15.67
CA THR A 53 5.48 -2.24 -14.88
C THR A 53 5.12 -3.52 -15.64
N HIS A 54 4.50 -3.41 -16.80
CA HIS A 54 3.95 -4.53 -17.58
C HIS A 54 2.92 -5.37 -16.79
N HIS A 55 2.30 -4.78 -15.77
CA HIS A 55 1.21 -5.39 -15.03
C HIS A 55 -0.14 -5.12 -15.70
N SER A 56 -1.12 -5.99 -15.44
CA SER A 56 -2.49 -5.72 -15.88
C SER A 56 -3.09 -4.54 -15.13
N GLU A 57 -3.89 -3.72 -15.83
CA GLU A 57 -4.62 -2.59 -15.21
C GLU A 57 -5.48 -3.04 -14.03
N ARG A 58 -6.10 -4.23 -14.14
CA ARG A 58 -6.89 -4.83 -13.05
C ARG A 58 -6.04 -5.07 -11.80
N TYR A 59 -4.83 -5.60 -11.96
CA TYR A 59 -3.92 -5.83 -10.83
C TYR A 59 -3.53 -4.51 -10.16
N VAL A 60 -3.12 -3.52 -10.95
CA VAL A 60 -2.74 -2.19 -10.46
C VAL A 60 -3.91 -1.52 -9.74
N GLN A 61 -5.10 -1.60 -10.31
CA GLN A 61 -6.32 -1.06 -9.71
C GLN A 61 -6.63 -1.68 -8.35
N ASN A 62 -6.60 -3.02 -8.24
CA ASN A 62 -6.79 -3.70 -6.96
C ASN A 62 -5.73 -3.23 -5.94
N ARG A 63 -4.48 -3.08 -6.38
CA ARG A 63 -3.39 -2.62 -5.51
C ARG A 63 -3.60 -1.19 -5.03
N LEU A 64 -4.03 -0.28 -5.91
CA LEU A 64 -4.35 1.10 -5.53
C LEU A 64 -5.53 1.17 -4.56
N GLN A 65 -6.51 0.28 -4.72
CA GLN A 65 -7.65 0.17 -3.81
C GLN A 65 -7.21 -0.28 -2.40
N GLU A 66 -6.32 -1.27 -2.32
CA GLU A 66 -5.69 -1.71 -1.06
C GLU A 66 -4.88 -0.58 -0.41
N LEU A 67 -4.08 0.14 -1.22
CA LEU A 67 -3.26 1.25 -0.74
C LEU A 67 -4.07 2.45 -0.26
N ALA A 68 -5.21 2.73 -0.91
CA ALA A 68 -6.15 3.76 -0.49
C ALA A 68 -6.90 3.38 0.79
N GLY A 69 -7.13 2.08 1.03
CA GLY A 69 -7.91 1.58 2.17
C GLY A 69 -9.39 1.35 1.84
N VAL A 70 -9.81 1.52 0.58
CA VAL A 70 -11.18 1.27 0.11
C VAL A 70 -11.39 -0.24 -0.08
N GLY A 71 -11.38 -1.05 0.98
CA GLY A 71 -11.60 -2.50 0.88
C GLY A 71 -10.68 -3.35 1.75
N ALA A 72 -9.76 -2.74 2.48
CA ALA A 72 -9.01 -3.41 3.54
C ALA A 72 -9.85 -3.44 4.84
N GLY A 73 -10.89 -4.25 4.86
CA GLY A 73 -11.29 -4.87 6.12
C GLY A 73 -10.17 -5.82 6.52
N GLN A 74 -9.49 -5.54 7.64
CA GLN A 74 -8.45 -6.36 8.28
C GLN A 74 -7.01 -6.24 7.73
N GLY A 75 -6.18 -5.44 8.43
CA GLY A 75 -4.81 -5.84 8.80
C GLY A 75 -3.63 -5.53 7.84
N PRO A 76 -2.39 -5.45 8.35
CA PRO A 76 -1.37 -4.48 7.92
C PRO A 76 -0.17 -5.10 7.20
N LEU A 77 0.13 -4.74 5.94
CA LEU A 77 1.29 -5.31 5.21
C LEU A 77 2.04 -4.34 4.25
N VAL A 78 2.12 -3.05 4.58
CA VAL A 78 3.28 -2.21 4.18
C VAL A 78 3.74 -1.45 5.43
N GLY A 79 4.23 -2.25 6.38
CA GLY A 79 4.83 -1.84 7.65
C GLY A 79 5.93 -2.79 8.12
N ASP A 80 6.22 -3.86 7.38
CA ASP A 80 7.32 -4.78 7.68
C ASP A 80 8.63 -4.29 7.04
N ARG A 81 9.05 -3.07 7.43
CA ARG A 81 10.42 -2.57 7.23
C ARG A 81 10.78 -1.30 7.98
N PHE A 82 9.83 -0.65 8.65
CA PHE A 82 10.13 0.50 9.51
C PHE A 82 9.69 0.23 10.95
N GLY A 83 10.56 -0.46 11.68
CA GLY A 83 10.75 -0.27 13.13
C GLY A 83 9.60 -0.68 14.05
N ALA A 84 9.22 -1.96 14.05
CA ALA A 84 8.57 -2.57 15.21
C ALA A 84 9.55 -3.57 15.83
N GLY A 85 10.26 -3.12 16.86
CA GLY A 85 10.88 -4.01 17.83
C GLY A 85 9.79 -4.82 18.52
N GLN A 86 9.40 -5.92 17.88
CA GLN A 86 9.14 -7.21 18.48
C GLN A 86 8.41 -7.19 19.84
N GLY A 87 7.15 -6.78 19.82
CA GLY A 87 6.17 -7.24 20.81
C GLY A 87 5.81 -8.69 20.50
N VAL A 88 6.37 -9.63 21.26
CA VAL A 88 6.06 -11.07 21.19
C VAL A 88 4.90 -11.36 22.14
N PRO A 89 3.74 -11.87 21.67
CA PRO A 89 2.74 -12.49 22.55
C PRO A 89 2.78 -14.01 22.33
N GLY A 90 3.31 -14.75 23.31
CA GLY A 90 3.29 -16.22 23.24
C GLY A 90 4.26 -16.83 24.23
N GLY A 91 3.75 -17.29 25.37
CA GLY A 91 4.54 -17.90 26.43
C GLY A 91 5.11 -19.26 26.06
N GLN A 92 6.31 -19.55 26.55
CA GLN A 92 6.67 -20.71 27.38
C GLN A 92 8.20 -20.80 27.54
N LEU A 93 8.60 -21.35 28.69
CA LEU A 93 9.92 -21.91 29.04
C LEU A 93 11.06 -20.93 29.39
N GLY A 94 11.39 -20.88 30.69
CA GLY A 94 12.72 -20.45 31.15
C GLY A 94 12.74 -19.92 32.57
N GLN A 95 13.09 -20.78 33.53
CA GLN A 95 13.13 -20.55 34.98
C GLN A 95 13.93 -19.31 35.42
N PRO A 96 13.56 -18.60 36.50
CA PRO A 96 14.39 -17.55 37.07
C PRO A 96 15.60 -18.15 37.79
N PHE A 97 16.77 -17.61 37.43
CA PHE A 97 18.05 -17.88 38.07
C PHE A 97 17.98 -17.63 39.59
N GLY A 98 18.65 -18.52 40.33
CA GLY A 98 18.45 -18.76 41.75
C GLY A 98 18.90 -17.66 42.71
N SER A 99 18.43 -17.81 43.95
CA SER A 99 18.95 -17.17 45.15
C SER A 99 19.02 -18.23 46.24
N ARG A 100 20.23 -18.75 46.48
CA ARG A 100 20.68 -19.38 47.72
C ARG A 100 22.17 -19.65 47.67
#